data_AF-A0A2S4KS67-F1
#
_entry.id   AF-A0A2S4KS67-F1
#
_cell.length_a   1.000
_cell.length_b   1.000
_cell.length_c   1.000
_cell.angle_alpha   90.00
_cell.angle_beta   90.00
_cell.angle_gamma   90.00
#
_symmetry.space_group_name_H-M   'P 1'
#
loop_
_entity.id
_entity.type
_entity.pdbx_description
1 polymer ?
#
loop_
_entity_poly.entity_id
_entity_poly.type
_entity_poly.pdbx_seq_one_letter_code
_entity_poly.pdbx_strand_id
1 'polypeptide(L)'
;MARGRVLLIAGSDSSGGAGGSGLEAGQKVLAAHGCYAMTATTALTVQNTTGVKGIHVIPAEFVERQVEACLEDVGADVITTGGLTPSKAPTGWWSRVKGMS
;
A
#
# COMPACT_ATOMS: atom_id res chain seq x y z
N MET A 1 -3.35 -21.15 9.39
CA MET A 1 -2.68 -20.95 8.09
C MET A 1 -3.35 -19.79 7.39
N ALA A 2 -2.60 -18.79 6.92
CA ALA A 2 -3.15 -17.68 6.14
C ALA A 2 -3.70 -18.20 4.80
N ARG A 3 -4.81 -17.64 4.31
CA ARG A 3 -5.45 -18.04 3.05
C ARG A 3 -4.72 -17.55 1.80
N GLY A 4 -3.94 -16.48 1.92
CA GLY A 4 -3.11 -15.94 0.84
C GLY A 4 -2.25 -14.79 1.35
N ARG A 5 -1.12 -14.54 0.68
CA ARG A 5 -0.18 -13.44 0.92
C ARG A 5 -0.50 -12.31 -0.04
N VAL A 6 -0.75 -11.13 0.50
CA VAL A 6 -1.14 -9.97 -0.29
C VAL A 6 -0.19 -8.82 -0.02
N LEU A 7 0.42 -8.29 -1.07
CA LEU A 7 1.19 -7.05 -1.02
C LEU A 7 0.27 -5.88 -1.38
N LEU A 8 -0.01 -5.02 -0.40
CA LEU A 8 -0.86 -3.84 -0.56
C LEU A 8 0.01 -2.58 -0.70
N ILE A 9 -0.09 -1.91 -1.85
CA ILE A 9 0.65 -0.69 -2.16
C ILE A 9 -0.30 0.51 -2.10
N ALA A 10 -0.21 1.36 -1.08
CA ALA A 10 -1.09 2.51 -0.92
C ALA A 10 -0.51 3.57 0.03
N GLY A 11 -1.21 4.71 0.16
CA GLY A 11 -0.93 5.69 1.22
C GLY A 11 -1.41 5.23 2.60
N SER A 12 -0.72 5.66 3.65
CA SER A 12 -1.15 5.50 5.04
C SER A 12 -2.13 6.60 5.44
N ASP A 13 -3.23 6.18 6.05
CA ASP A 13 -4.27 6.98 6.68
C ASP A 13 -4.13 6.91 8.21
N SER A 14 -3.60 7.99 8.80
CA SER A 14 -3.40 8.12 10.26
C SER A 14 -4.71 8.00 11.08
N SER A 15 -5.88 8.16 10.46
CA SER A 15 -7.17 7.93 11.13
C SER A 15 -7.51 6.45 11.32
N GLY A 16 -6.69 5.56 10.77
CA GLY A 16 -6.91 4.12 10.78
C GLY A 16 -7.86 3.65 9.67
N GLY A 17 -7.96 4.36 8.56
CA GLY A 17 -8.82 3.99 7.43
C GLY A 17 -10.26 4.47 7.56
N ALA A 18 -10.53 5.50 8.37
CA ALA A 18 -11.89 6.02 8.55
C ALA A 18 -12.47 6.64 7.26
N GLY A 19 -11.60 7.05 6.33
CA GLY A 19 -11.98 7.44 4.97
C GLY A 19 -12.24 6.26 4.02
N GLY A 20 -12.23 5.02 4.50
CA GLY A 20 -12.51 3.81 3.74
C GLY A 20 -11.41 3.37 2.76
N SER A 21 -10.25 4.04 2.78
CA SER A 21 -9.12 3.74 1.88
C SER A 21 -7.78 3.91 2.60
N GLY A 22 -6.72 3.41 1.97
CA GLY A 22 -5.36 3.42 2.51
C GLY A 22 -4.92 2.06 3.05
N LEU A 23 -3.68 1.99 3.53
CA LEU A 23 -3.06 0.78 4.06
C LEU A 23 -3.88 0.19 5.22
N GLU A 24 -4.34 1.02 6.13
CA GLU A 24 -4.99 0.62 7.38
C GLU A 24 -6.37 0.01 7.12
N ALA A 25 -7.14 0.57 6.20
CA ALA A 25 -8.41 0.00 5.77
C ALA A 25 -8.20 -1.34 5.03
N GLY A 26 -7.23 -1.38 4.11
CA GLY A 26 -6.94 -2.59 3.34
C GLY A 26 -6.43 -3.73 4.21
N GLN A 27 -5.50 -3.46 5.14
CA GLN A 27 -4.99 -4.46 6.08
C GLN A 27 -6.10 -5.04 6.97
N LYS A 28 -7.06 -4.23 7.41
CA LYS A 28 -8.24 -4.72 8.16
C LYS A 28 -9.09 -5.66 7.33
N VAL A 29 -9.36 -5.31 6.06
CA VAL A 29 -10.10 -6.18 5.13
C VAL A 29 -9.34 -7.49 4.92
N LEU A 30 -8.03 -7.43 4.64
CA LEU A 30 -7.22 -8.62 4.41
C LEU A 30 -7.15 -9.53 5.64
N ALA A 31 -6.98 -8.95 6.82
CA ALA A 31 -7.02 -9.68 8.09
C ALA A 31 -8.38 -10.36 8.30
N ALA A 32 -9.50 -9.66 8.03
CA ALA A 32 -10.85 -10.23 8.12
C ALA A 32 -11.07 -11.42 7.16
N HIS A 33 -10.34 -11.47 6.04
CA HIS A 33 -10.37 -12.59 5.09
C HIS A 33 -9.34 -13.68 5.41
N GLY A 34 -8.54 -13.52 6.48
CA GLY A 34 -7.49 -14.46 6.87
C GLY A 34 -6.26 -14.42 5.97
N CYS A 35 -6.04 -13.32 5.25
CA CYS A 35 -4.84 -13.11 4.44
C CYS A 35 -3.69 -12.54 5.28
N TYR A 36 -2.46 -12.84 4.87
CA TYR A 36 -1.26 -12.18 5.38
C TYR A 36 -0.98 -10.93 4.53
N ALA A 37 -0.96 -9.76 5.16
CA ALA A 37 -0.83 -8.49 4.47
C ALA A 37 0.56 -7.88 4.67
N MET A 38 1.30 -7.73 3.58
CA MET A 38 2.49 -6.87 3.51
C MET A 38 2.09 -5.52 2.93
N THR A 39 2.89 -4.49 3.18
CA THR A 39 2.60 -3.13 2.71
C THR A 39 3.80 -2.47 2.06
N ALA A 40 3.53 -1.66 1.03
CA ALA A 40 4.46 -0.66 0.53
C ALA A 40 3.78 0.71 0.58
N THR A 41 4.35 1.62 1.37
CA THR A 41 3.75 2.91 1.69
C THR A 41 4.14 3.96 0.67
N THR A 42 3.14 4.56 0.02
CA THR A 42 3.37 5.56 -1.04
C THR A 42 3.29 7.00 -0.55
N ALA A 43 2.59 7.23 0.56
CA ALA A 43 2.51 8.52 1.22
C ALA A 43 2.11 8.34 2.69
N LEU A 44 2.54 9.25 3.55
CA LEU A 44 2.01 9.41 4.91
C LEU A 44 1.06 10.60 4.92
N THR A 45 -0.10 10.45 5.54
CA THR A 45 -1.05 11.56 5.69
C THR A 45 -1.15 12.01 7.14
N VAL A 46 -1.17 13.33 7.36
CA VAL A 46 -1.68 13.91 8.60
C VAL A 46 -3.19 13.98 8.43
N GLN A 47 -3.89 12.88 8.71
CA GLN A 47 -5.32 12.72 8.46
C GLN A 47 -6.05 12.34 9.74
N ASN A 48 -7.29 12.83 9.86
CA ASN A 48 -8.27 12.33 10.82
C ASN A 48 -9.65 12.21 10.14
N THR A 49 -10.68 11.83 10.88
CA THR A 49 -12.05 11.65 10.35
C THR A 49 -12.68 12.91 9.76
N THR A 50 -12.10 14.08 10.00
CA THR A 50 -12.59 15.37 9.49
C THR A 50 -11.85 15.85 8.25
N GLY A 51 -10.78 15.16 7.84
CA GLY A 51 -10.06 15.46 6.61
C GLY A 51 -8.54 15.33 6.71
N VAL A 52 -7.88 15.70 5.62
CA VAL A 52 -6.42 15.67 5.46
C VAL A 52 -5.84 17.05 5.74
N LYS A 53 -4.83 17.12 6.61
CA LYS A 53 -4.13 18.34 7.00
C LYS A 53 -2.73 18.44 6.38
N GLY A 54 -2.19 17.34 5.89
CA GLY A 54 -0.87 17.29 5.28
C GLY A 54 -0.60 15.94 4.63
N ILE A 55 0.29 15.93 3.64
CA ILE A 55 0.72 14.74 2.93
C ILE A 55 2.24 14.79 2.81
N HIS A 56 2.90 13.71 3.21
CA HIS A 56 4.31 13.47 2.95
C HIS A 56 4.43 12.34 1.94
N VAL A 57 4.82 12.67 0.71
CA VAL A 57 4.96 11.71 -0.38
C VAL A 57 6.28 10.97 -0.24
N ILE A 58 6.23 9.64 -0.36
CA ILE A 58 7.42 8.79 -0.34
C ILE A 58 8.01 8.73 -1.76
N PRO A 59 9.32 8.90 -1.95
CA PRO A 59 9.96 8.77 -3.26
C PRO A 59 9.69 7.41 -3.91
N ALA A 60 9.49 7.40 -5.22
CA ALA A 60 9.09 6.19 -5.95
C ALA A 60 10.14 5.07 -5.83
N GLU A 61 11.44 5.41 -5.87
CA GLU A 61 12.51 4.44 -5.69
C GLU A 61 12.49 3.79 -4.30
N PHE A 62 11.99 4.50 -3.29
CA PHE A 62 11.85 3.96 -1.94
C PHE A 62 10.63 3.04 -1.82
N VAL A 63 9.56 3.32 -2.58
CA VAL A 63 8.42 2.38 -2.71
C VAL A 63 8.85 1.10 -3.42
N GLU A 64 9.65 1.21 -4.49
CA GLU A 64 10.19 0.06 -5.21
C GLU A 64 11.01 -0.85 -4.28
N ARG A 65 11.90 -0.28 -3.46
CA ARG A 65 12.67 -1.04 -2.47
C ARG A 65 11.80 -1.73 -1.40
N GLN A 66 10.69 -1.12 -1.00
CA GLN A 66 9.72 -1.77 -0.10
C GLN A 66 9.08 -2.99 -0.78
N VAL A 67 8.72 -2.87 -2.06
CA VAL A 67 8.15 -3.96 -2.85
C VAL A 67 9.17 -5.10 -3.01
N GLU A 68 10.40 -4.77 -3.41
CA GLU A 68 11.50 -5.75 -3.55
C GLU A 68 11.73 -6.52 -2.25
N ALA A 69 11.88 -5.81 -1.14
CA ALA A 69 12.10 -6.45 0.17
C ALA A 69 10.97 -7.43 0.56
N CYS A 70 9.71 -7.09 0.26
CA CYS A 70 8.57 -7.98 0.54
C CYS A 70 8.57 -9.21 -0.37
N LEU A 71 8.86 -9.02 -1.65
CA LEU A 71 8.84 -10.10 -2.65
C LEU A 71 10.03 -11.06 -2.48
N GLU A 72 11.20 -10.56 -2.10
CA GLU A 72 12.41 -11.35 -1.87
C GLU A 72 12.32 -12.25 -0.63
N ASP A 73 11.70 -11.77 0.46
CA ASP A 73 11.59 -12.52 1.72
C ASP A 73 10.33 -13.39 1.78
N VAL A 74 9.15 -12.77 1.64
CA VAL A 74 7.87 -13.42 1.89
C VAL A 74 7.20 -13.90 0.59
N GLY A 75 7.40 -13.17 -0.52
CA GLY A 75 6.64 -13.34 -1.76
C GLY A 75 5.17 -12.91 -1.64
N ALA A 76 4.47 -12.77 -2.77
CA ALA A 76 3.05 -12.39 -2.79
C ALA A 76 2.25 -13.27 -3.76
N ASP A 77 1.06 -13.69 -3.34
CA ASP A 77 0.11 -14.39 -4.21
C ASP A 77 -0.74 -13.37 -5.00
N VAL A 78 -0.96 -12.19 -4.42
CA VAL A 78 -1.68 -11.07 -5.03
C VAL A 78 -0.99 -9.76 -4.68
N ILE A 79 -0.82 -8.90 -5.68
CA ILE A 79 -0.41 -7.50 -5.48
C ILE A 79 -1.63 -6.62 -5.74
N THR A 80 -1.93 -5.73 -4.82
CA THR A 80 -3.06 -4.80 -4.94
C THR A 80 -2.60 -3.38 -4.64
N THR A 81 -3.26 -2.39 -5.26
CA THR A 81 -2.95 -0.97 -5.11
C THR A 81 -4.16 -0.22 -4.58
N GLY A 82 -3.99 0.60 -3.55
CA GLY A 82 -5.04 1.44 -2.98
C GLY A 82 -4.91 2.91 -3.36
N GLY A 83 -5.58 3.82 -2.64
CA GLY A 83 -5.51 5.27 -2.86
C GLY A 83 -4.07 5.78 -2.91
N LEU A 84 -3.56 5.95 -4.13
CA LEU A 84 -2.30 6.62 -4.45
C LEU A 84 -2.63 8.11 -4.55
N THR A 85 -2.35 8.93 -3.54
CA THR A 85 -2.48 10.40 -3.69
C THR A 85 -1.12 11.10 -3.71
N PRO A 86 -0.95 12.18 -4.54
CA PRO A 86 -2.01 12.91 -5.25
C PRO A 86 -1.94 13.07 -6.79
N SER A 87 -0.83 12.82 -7.52
CA SER A 87 -0.69 13.40 -8.89
C SER A 87 0.07 12.58 -9.96
N LYS A 88 -0.10 11.26 -9.98
CA LYS A 88 0.49 10.26 -10.92
C LYS A 88 1.68 9.53 -10.31
N ALA A 89 1.52 8.22 -10.12
CA ALA A 89 2.68 7.32 -10.18
C ALA A 89 3.47 7.62 -11.46
N PRO A 90 4.81 7.62 -11.45
CA PRO A 90 5.61 7.87 -12.64
C PRO A 90 5.14 7.00 -13.81
N THR A 91 5.05 7.57 -15.03
CA THR A 91 4.63 6.82 -16.22
C THR A 91 5.48 5.56 -16.37
N GLY A 92 4.86 4.39 -16.43
CA GLY A 92 5.54 3.09 -16.53
C GLY A 92 5.84 2.39 -15.20
N TRP A 93 5.62 3.04 -14.05
CA TRP A 93 5.79 2.43 -12.73
C TRP A 93 4.93 1.17 -12.56
N TRP A 94 3.67 1.19 -13.04
CA TRP A 94 2.81 0.01 -12.98
C TRP A 94 3.29 -1.14 -13.86
N SER A 95 3.89 -0.83 -15.02
CA SER A 95 4.51 -1.85 -15.88
C SER A 95 5.72 -2.49 -15.20
N ARG A 96 6.48 -1.70 -14.42
CA ARG A 96 7.61 -2.19 -13.63
C ARG A 96 7.15 -3.09 -12.49
N VAL A 97 6.16 -2.66 -11.70
CA VAL A 97 5.60 -3.49 -10.62
C VAL A 97 5.04 -4.82 -11.15
N LYS A 98 4.36 -4.80 -12.30
CA LYS A 98 3.91 -6.05 -12.96
C LYS A 98 5.04 -6.92 -13.50
N GLY A 99 6.21 -6.36 -13.80
CA GLY A 99 7.40 -7.12 -14.20
C GLY A 99 8.15 -7.76 -13.02
N MET A 100 7.77 -7.43 -11.78
CA MET A 100 8.39 -7.94 -10.56
C MET A 100 7.64 -9.17 -9.99
N SER A 101 6.47 -9.53 -10.53
CA SER A 101 5.70 -10.72 -10.13
C SER A 101 6.00 -11.94 -10.99
#